data_AF-A0A9E1Q1Q6-F1
#
_entry.id   AF-A0A9E1Q1Q6-F1
#
_cell.length_a   1.000
_cell.length_b   1.000
_cell.length_c   1.000
_cell.angle_alpha   90.00
_cell.angle_beta   90.00
_cell.angle_gamma   90.00
#
_symmetry.space_group_name_H-M   'P 1'
#
loop_
_entity.id
_entity.type
_entity.pdbx_description
1 polymer ?
#
loop_
_entity_poly.entity_id
_entity_poly.type
_entity_poly.pdbx_seq_one_letter_code
_entity_poly.pdbx_strand_id
1 'polypeptide(L)'
;FKLTFDDYIRRVMPNTRVKKGRKKLKENLKLLTEVSRKYGVQPQFLVAFWGVETDFGRVTGGFRVIQALATLAHDGRRSKFFRRELFHALRILEEGHIKPGAMMGSWAGAMGQPQFMPSSFTGYAVDHDGDGRKDIWTTKPDVFASAANYLSRYGWRGDERWGRAVKLPSGFDINLQGLKVNITIREWAALGVTMRDGAPLPDSDLKASLILPTKKGGPAYLGYNNYRVILKWNRSHYYAIAVGRLADRIAGN
;
A
#
# COMPACT_ATOMS: atom_id res chain seq x y z
N PHE A 1 -4.06 21.13 -12.36
CA PHE A 1 -3.66 21.22 -10.94
C PHE A 1 -2.70 20.08 -10.62
N LYS A 2 -1.51 20.33 -10.05
CA LYS A 2 -0.57 19.28 -9.61
C LYS A 2 -0.40 19.39 -8.10
N LEU A 3 -0.83 18.36 -7.38
CA LEU A 3 -0.74 18.29 -5.92
C LEU A 3 0.74 18.21 -5.49
N THR A 4 1.15 19.02 -4.52
CA THR A 4 2.49 18.91 -3.92
C THR A 4 2.58 17.66 -3.03
N PHE A 5 3.81 17.23 -2.70
CA PHE A 5 3.99 16.12 -1.77
C PHE A 5 3.36 16.42 -0.39
N ASP A 6 3.55 17.63 0.12
CA ASP A 6 3.03 18.01 1.43
C ASP A 6 1.50 18.10 1.44
N ASP A 7 0.89 18.61 0.37
CA ASP A 7 -0.57 18.60 0.23
C ASP A 7 -1.12 17.17 0.21
N TYR A 8 -0.45 16.26 -0.51
CA TYR A 8 -0.82 14.84 -0.53
C TYR A 8 -0.73 14.22 0.87
N ILE A 9 0.37 14.42 1.58
CA ILE A 9 0.55 13.86 2.93
C ILE A 9 -0.47 14.45 3.91
N ARG A 10 -0.75 15.75 3.87
CA ARG A 10 -1.79 16.37 4.73
C ARG A 10 -3.16 15.75 4.50
N ARG A 11 -3.50 15.47 3.24
CA ARG A 11 -4.77 14.86 2.86
C ARG A 11 -4.86 13.38 3.21
N VAL A 12 -3.78 12.62 3.01
CA VAL A 12 -3.75 11.15 3.17
C VAL A 12 -3.35 10.70 4.57
N MET A 13 -2.70 11.55 5.36
CA MET A 13 -2.26 11.22 6.71
C MET A 13 -2.57 12.34 7.72
N PRO A 14 -3.83 12.86 7.78
CA PRO A 14 -4.21 13.79 8.83
C PRO A 14 -4.14 13.12 10.20
N ASN A 15 -3.96 13.91 11.26
CA ASN A 15 -3.88 13.39 12.63
C ASN A 15 -5.12 12.58 13.04
N THR A 16 -6.29 12.92 12.50
CA THR A 16 -7.54 12.18 12.69
C THR A 16 -7.43 10.74 12.18
N ARG A 17 -6.81 10.52 11.01
CA ARG A 17 -6.59 9.17 10.44
C ARG A 17 -5.61 8.36 11.26
N VAL A 18 -4.56 8.99 11.79
CA VAL A 18 -3.60 8.32 12.69
C VAL A 18 -4.30 7.85 13.96
N LYS A 19 -5.07 8.72 14.62
CA LYS A 19 -5.84 8.36 15.82
C LYS A 19 -6.83 7.22 15.53
N LYS A 20 -7.56 7.29 14.41
CA LYS A 20 -8.49 6.24 13.97
C LYS A 20 -7.75 4.93 13.67
N GLY A 21 -6.59 4.99 13.02
CA GLY A 21 -5.75 3.83 12.73
C GLY A 21 -5.26 3.13 13.99
N ARG A 22 -4.81 3.88 15.01
CA ARG A 22 -4.46 3.31 16.33
C ARG A 22 -5.64 2.60 16.98
N LYS A 23 -6.82 3.20 16.94
CA LYS A 23 -8.06 2.58 17.44
C LYS A 23 -8.37 1.29 16.68
N LYS A 24 -8.33 1.33 15.35
CA LYS A 24 -8.61 0.17 14.47
C LYS A 24 -7.58 -0.95 14.64
N LEU A 25 -6.32 -0.62 14.85
CA LEU A 25 -5.29 -1.61 15.19
C LEU A 25 -5.65 -2.32 16.50
N LYS A 26 -5.99 -1.59 17.56
CA LYS A 26 -6.39 -2.16 18.85
C LYS A 26 -7.68 -3.00 18.74
N GLU A 27 -8.70 -2.49 18.05
CA GLU A 27 -10.00 -3.16 17.87
C GLU A 27 -9.87 -4.52 17.14
N ASN A 28 -8.90 -4.67 16.23
CA ASN A 28 -8.76 -5.87 15.39
C ASN A 28 -7.46 -6.63 15.68
N LEU A 29 -6.82 -6.37 16.84
CA LEU A 29 -5.46 -6.85 17.14
C LEU A 29 -5.33 -8.37 17.07
N LYS A 30 -6.33 -9.12 17.58
CA LYS A 30 -6.34 -10.58 17.55
C LYS A 30 -6.26 -11.11 16.11
N LEU A 31 -7.17 -10.67 15.25
CA LEU A 31 -7.22 -11.06 13.84
C LEU A 31 -5.98 -10.61 13.09
N LEU A 32 -5.54 -9.36 13.26
CA LEU A 32 -4.34 -8.85 12.61
C LEU A 32 -3.07 -9.62 13.02
N THR A 33 -2.98 -10.05 14.27
CA THR A 33 -1.86 -10.87 14.76
C THR A 33 -1.88 -12.27 14.15
N GLU A 34 -3.06 -12.87 14.02
CA GLU A 34 -3.23 -14.15 13.32
C GLU A 34 -2.79 -14.05 11.85
N VAL A 35 -3.32 -13.07 11.11
CA VAL A 35 -2.95 -12.79 9.72
C VAL A 35 -1.45 -12.50 9.60
N SER A 36 -0.90 -11.68 10.51
CA SER A 36 0.53 -11.37 10.55
C SER A 36 1.39 -12.62 10.70
N ARG A 37 1.03 -13.54 11.59
CA ARG A 37 1.76 -14.81 11.76
C ARG A 37 1.72 -15.68 10.50
N LYS A 38 0.58 -15.69 9.79
CA LYS A 38 0.42 -16.51 8.58
C LYS A 38 1.17 -15.96 7.37
N TYR A 39 1.13 -14.65 7.17
CA TYR A 39 1.62 -14.01 5.93
C TYR A 39 2.93 -13.22 6.09
N GLY A 40 3.40 -13.02 7.33
CA GLY A 40 4.63 -12.27 7.60
C GLY A 40 4.49 -10.75 7.40
N VAL A 41 3.27 -10.21 7.46
CA VAL A 41 3.01 -8.77 7.27
C VAL A 41 2.59 -8.14 8.60
N GLN A 42 3.32 -7.13 9.05
CA GLN A 42 3.08 -6.55 10.37
C GLN A 42 1.72 -5.82 10.44
N PRO A 43 0.97 -5.93 11.56
CA PRO A 43 -0.40 -5.39 11.69
C PRO A 43 -0.58 -3.92 11.31
N GLN A 44 0.37 -3.06 11.68
CA GLN A 44 0.30 -1.63 11.41
C GLN A 44 0.29 -1.30 9.92
N PHE A 45 0.92 -2.13 9.07
CA PHE A 45 0.91 -1.93 7.63
C PHE A 45 -0.45 -2.29 7.04
N LEU A 46 -1.04 -3.42 7.43
CA LEU A 46 -2.39 -3.81 6.99
C LEU A 46 -3.42 -2.72 7.33
N VAL A 47 -3.33 -2.17 8.54
CA VAL A 47 -4.19 -1.05 8.97
C VAL A 47 -3.89 0.24 8.20
N ALA A 48 -2.62 0.52 7.88
CA ALA A 48 -2.24 1.68 7.09
C ALA A 48 -2.77 1.60 5.64
N PHE A 49 -2.61 0.45 4.97
CA PHE A 49 -3.21 0.20 3.65
C PHE A 49 -4.73 0.39 3.71
N TRP A 50 -5.40 -0.23 4.68
CA TRP A 50 -6.84 -0.12 4.86
C TRP A 50 -7.31 1.33 5.09
N GLY A 51 -6.55 2.10 5.86
CA GLY A 51 -6.84 3.51 6.13
C GLY A 51 -6.61 4.42 4.91
N VAL A 52 -5.58 4.16 4.12
CA VAL A 52 -5.27 4.95 2.92
C VAL A 52 -6.26 4.65 1.79
N GLU A 53 -6.60 3.37 1.57
CA GLU A 53 -7.48 2.95 0.48
C GLU A 53 -8.92 3.39 0.70
N THR A 54 -9.49 3.11 1.88
CA THR A 54 -10.94 3.22 2.07
C THR A 54 -11.35 3.89 3.37
N ASP A 55 -10.44 4.58 4.04
CA ASP A 55 -10.67 5.14 5.39
C ASP A 55 -11.28 4.10 6.34
N PHE A 56 -10.65 2.91 6.34
CA PHE A 56 -11.03 1.76 7.16
C PHE A 56 -12.43 1.22 6.80
N GLY A 57 -12.69 1.05 5.49
CA GLY A 57 -13.93 0.52 4.95
C GLY A 57 -15.10 1.53 4.85
N ARG A 58 -14.91 2.78 5.30
CA ARG A 58 -15.96 3.80 5.23
C ARG A 58 -16.23 4.29 3.80
N VAL A 59 -15.18 4.33 2.97
CA VAL A 59 -15.23 4.87 1.60
C VAL A 59 -14.65 3.82 0.65
N THR A 60 -15.45 2.85 0.25
CA THR A 60 -15.05 1.78 -0.69
C THR A 60 -15.28 2.14 -2.16
N GLY A 61 -15.80 3.36 -2.40
CA GLY A 61 -16.18 3.87 -3.71
C GLY A 61 -17.66 4.25 -3.74
N GLY A 62 -18.26 4.16 -4.92
CA GLY A 62 -19.65 4.53 -5.15
C GLY A 62 -20.20 4.06 -6.50
N PHE A 63 -19.43 3.26 -7.24
CA PHE A 63 -19.78 2.77 -8.55
C PHE A 63 -19.99 1.26 -8.51
N ARG A 64 -20.95 0.77 -9.29
CA ARG A 64 -21.08 -0.66 -9.60
C ARG A 64 -19.92 -1.07 -10.49
N VAL A 65 -19.11 -2.03 -10.05
CA VAL A 65 -17.84 -2.38 -10.69
C VAL A 65 -18.03 -2.82 -12.14
N ILE A 66 -19.06 -3.62 -12.42
CA ILE A 66 -19.36 -4.07 -13.80
C ILE A 66 -19.66 -2.88 -14.72
N GLN A 67 -20.45 -1.91 -14.26
CA GLN A 67 -20.79 -0.72 -15.06
C GLN A 67 -19.54 0.13 -15.32
N ALA A 68 -18.76 0.42 -14.27
CA ALA A 68 -17.52 1.17 -14.38
C ALA A 68 -16.53 0.53 -15.37
N LEU A 69 -16.32 -0.78 -15.26
CA LEU A 69 -15.41 -1.51 -16.14
C LEU A 69 -15.94 -1.64 -17.57
N ALA A 70 -17.25 -1.84 -17.77
CA ALA A 70 -17.86 -1.86 -19.10
C ALA A 70 -17.70 -0.53 -19.82
N THR A 71 -17.94 0.60 -19.12
CA THR A 71 -17.69 1.95 -19.65
C THR A 71 -16.22 2.13 -20.07
N LEU A 72 -15.27 1.76 -19.20
CA LEU A 72 -13.84 1.92 -19.48
C LEU A 72 -13.28 0.90 -20.49
N ALA A 73 -13.94 -0.24 -20.68
CA ALA A 73 -13.61 -1.22 -21.71
C ALA A 73 -14.08 -0.76 -23.11
N HIS A 74 -15.07 0.12 -23.17
CA HIS A 74 -15.52 0.79 -24.38
C HIS A 74 -14.65 2.02 -24.71
N ASP A 75 -14.17 2.76 -23.70
CA ASP A 75 -13.28 3.92 -23.88
C ASP A 75 -11.88 3.56 -24.43
N GLY A 76 -11.40 4.32 -25.42
CA GLY A 76 -10.30 3.93 -26.31
C GLY A 76 -8.91 3.87 -25.66
N ARG A 77 -8.63 4.67 -24.62
CA ARG A 77 -7.25 4.86 -24.13
C ARG A 77 -6.64 3.62 -23.47
N ARG A 78 -7.44 2.85 -22.74
CA ARG A 78 -7.01 1.64 -22.00
C ARG A 78 -7.99 0.47 -22.13
N SER A 79 -8.84 0.46 -23.17
CA SER A 79 -9.89 -0.52 -23.42
C SER A 79 -9.44 -1.97 -23.20
N LYS A 80 -8.31 -2.39 -23.77
CA LYS A 80 -7.78 -3.77 -23.65
C LYS A 80 -7.50 -4.17 -22.21
N PHE A 81 -7.03 -3.26 -21.36
CA PHE A 81 -6.81 -3.52 -19.94
C PHE A 81 -8.15 -3.69 -19.21
N PHE A 82 -9.05 -2.72 -19.34
CA PHE A 82 -10.33 -2.75 -18.64
C PHE A 82 -11.25 -3.87 -19.10
N ARG A 83 -11.15 -4.30 -20.36
CA ARG A 83 -11.85 -5.51 -20.84
C ARG A 83 -11.41 -6.77 -20.10
N ARG A 84 -10.11 -6.94 -19.84
CA ARG A 84 -9.63 -8.08 -19.04
C ARG A 84 -10.14 -8.00 -17.60
N GLU A 85 -10.09 -6.82 -16.99
CA GLU A 85 -10.63 -6.62 -15.64
C GLU A 85 -12.14 -6.89 -15.59
N LEU A 86 -12.90 -6.52 -16.64
CA LEU A 86 -14.32 -6.84 -16.74
C LEU A 86 -14.56 -8.36 -16.76
N PHE A 87 -13.78 -9.13 -17.53
CA PHE A 87 -13.90 -10.59 -17.53
C PHE A 87 -13.54 -11.21 -16.18
N HIS A 88 -12.50 -10.72 -15.51
CA HIS A 88 -12.20 -11.12 -14.13
C HIS A 88 -13.37 -10.79 -13.18
N ALA A 89 -14.00 -9.62 -13.32
CA ALA A 89 -15.13 -9.23 -12.48
C ALA A 89 -16.35 -10.12 -12.69
N LEU A 90 -16.67 -10.46 -13.95
CA LEU A 90 -17.75 -11.39 -14.27
C LEU A 90 -17.50 -12.78 -13.70
N ARG A 91 -16.25 -13.27 -13.79
CA ARG A 91 -15.86 -14.55 -13.18
C ARG A 91 -16.04 -14.55 -11.66
N ILE A 92 -15.71 -13.46 -10.97
CA ILE A 92 -15.91 -13.35 -9.52
C ILE A 92 -17.41 -13.46 -9.14
N LEU A 93 -18.29 -12.90 -9.98
CA LEU A 93 -19.74 -13.03 -9.79
C LEU A 93 -20.23 -14.46 -10.06
N GLU A 94 -19.70 -15.10 -11.11
CA GLU A 94 -19.99 -16.50 -11.43
C GLU A 94 -19.54 -17.45 -10.31
N GLU A 95 -18.38 -17.20 -9.69
CA GLU A 95 -17.85 -17.95 -8.54
C GLU A 95 -18.66 -17.70 -7.23
N GLY A 96 -19.63 -16.79 -7.24
CA GLY A 96 -20.58 -16.61 -6.13
C GLY A 96 -20.03 -15.88 -4.90
N HIS A 97 -18.87 -15.22 -5.02
CA HIS A 97 -18.23 -14.50 -3.91
C HIS A 97 -18.98 -13.23 -3.48
N ILE A 98 -19.73 -12.59 -4.39
CA ILE A 98 -20.51 -11.38 -4.11
C ILE A 98 -21.71 -11.29 -5.07
N LYS A 99 -22.82 -10.69 -4.62
CA LYS A 99 -23.97 -10.42 -5.49
C LYS A 99 -23.65 -9.28 -6.48
N PRO A 100 -24.17 -9.29 -7.73
CA PRO A 100 -23.88 -8.26 -8.72
C PRO A 100 -24.16 -6.82 -8.24
N GLY A 101 -25.28 -6.61 -7.54
CA GLY A 101 -25.65 -5.30 -7.01
C GLY A 101 -24.80 -4.82 -5.83
N ALA A 102 -24.07 -5.72 -5.17
CA ALA A 102 -23.20 -5.44 -4.03
C ALA A 102 -21.71 -5.33 -4.42
N MET A 103 -21.34 -5.65 -5.66
CA MET A 103 -19.99 -5.52 -6.18
C MET A 103 -19.64 -4.04 -6.44
N MET A 104 -19.34 -3.34 -5.35
CA MET A 104 -19.06 -1.91 -5.33
C MET A 104 -17.56 -1.61 -5.36
N GLY A 105 -17.21 -0.47 -5.96
CA GLY A 105 -15.83 -0.05 -6.09
C GLY A 105 -15.68 1.41 -6.53
N SER A 106 -14.43 1.78 -6.83
CA SER A 106 -14.09 3.05 -7.44
C SER A 106 -14.55 3.13 -8.89
N TRP A 107 -14.53 4.34 -9.46
CA TRP A 107 -14.82 4.60 -10.86
C TRP A 107 -13.94 3.81 -11.83
N ALA A 108 -12.75 3.37 -11.39
CA ALA A 108 -11.82 2.59 -12.20
C ALA A 108 -11.98 1.07 -12.01
N GLY A 109 -12.95 0.62 -11.20
CA GLY A 109 -13.23 -0.79 -10.93
C GLY A 109 -12.37 -1.41 -9.83
N ALA A 110 -11.64 -0.62 -9.05
CA ALA A 110 -10.96 -1.12 -7.84
C ALA A 110 -12.01 -1.38 -6.75
N MET A 111 -11.98 -2.56 -6.14
CA MET A 111 -13.11 -3.15 -5.42
C MET A 111 -12.89 -3.26 -3.92
N GLY A 112 -13.98 -3.14 -3.16
CA GLY A 112 -14.00 -3.46 -1.74
C GLY A 112 -13.07 -2.59 -0.89
N GLN A 113 -12.78 -3.07 0.32
CA GLN A 113 -11.95 -2.37 1.29
C GLN A 113 -10.46 -2.29 0.94
N PRO A 114 -9.84 -3.28 0.25
CA PRO A 114 -8.45 -3.16 -0.19
C PRO A 114 -8.30 -2.48 -1.56
N GLN A 115 -9.39 -2.08 -2.23
CA GLN A 115 -9.35 -1.52 -3.59
C GLN A 115 -8.61 -2.43 -4.59
N PHE A 116 -8.89 -3.72 -4.54
CA PHE A 116 -8.32 -4.67 -5.51
C PHE A 116 -8.96 -4.50 -6.88
N MET A 117 -8.14 -4.44 -7.93
CA MET A 117 -8.63 -4.71 -9.27
C MET A 117 -9.13 -6.17 -9.34
N PRO A 118 -10.13 -6.50 -10.18
CA PRO A 118 -10.62 -7.87 -10.35
C PRO A 118 -9.53 -8.93 -10.60
N SER A 119 -8.49 -8.60 -11.37
CA SER A 119 -7.34 -9.50 -11.57
C SER A 119 -6.56 -9.74 -10.27
N SER A 120 -6.44 -8.72 -9.41
CA SER A 120 -5.81 -8.85 -8.09
C SER A 120 -6.66 -9.67 -7.14
N PHE A 121 -7.99 -9.53 -7.18
CA PHE A 121 -8.88 -10.43 -6.46
C PHE A 121 -8.66 -11.89 -6.88
N THR A 122 -8.69 -12.16 -8.18
CA THR A 122 -8.52 -13.52 -8.73
C THR A 122 -7.19 -14.15 -8.28
N GLY A 123 -6.11 -13.36 -8.25
CA GLY A 123 -4.78 -13.84 -7.90
C GLY A 123 -4.46 -13.90 -6.40
N TYR A 124 -5.13 -13.10 -5.56
CA TYR A 124 -4.67 -12.87 -4.19
C TYR A 124 -5.77 -12.85 -3.12
N ALA A 125 -7.06 -12.80 -3.48
CA ALA A 125 -8.12 -12.81 -2.48
C ALA A 125 -8.20 -14.17 -1.76
N VAL A 126 -8.43 -14.11 -0.45
CA VAL A 126 -8.46 -15.26 0.46
C VAL A 126 -9.78 -15.29 1.19
N ASP A 127 -10.38 -16.47 1.24
CA ASP A 127 -11.48 -16.84 2.14
C ASP A 127 -10.81 -17.24 3.44
N HIS A 128 -10.84 -16.35 4.43
CA HIS A 128 -10.10 -16.53 5.66
C HIS A 128 -10.95 -17.12 6.78
N ASP A 129 -12.25 -16.82 6.80
CA ASP A 129 -13.18 -17.37 7.79
C ASP A 129 -13.84 -18.69 7.38
N GLY A 130 -13.63 -19.13 6.12
CA GLY A 130 -14.00 -20.45 5.63
C GLY A 130 -15.47 -20.57 5.23
N ASP A 131 -16.15 -19.46 4.94
CA ASP A 131 -17.57 -19.45 4.57
C ASP A 131 -17.83 -19.79 3.08
N GLY A 132 -16.75 -20.03 2.31
CA GLY A 132 -16.78 -20.31 0.88
C GLY A 132 -16.70 -19.05 0.01
N ARG A 133 -16.60 -17.85 0.60
CA ARG A 133 -16.52 -16.58 -0.11
C ARG A 133 -15.25 -15.82 0.25
N LYS A 134 -14.81 -14.98 -0.68
CA LYS A 134 -13.68 -14.07 -0.50
C LYS A 134 -14.24 -12.65 -0.41
N ASP A 135 -15.03 -12.35 0.62
CA ASP A 135 -15.73 -11.08 0.77
C ASP A 135 -14.78 -9.96 1.24
N ILE A 136 -14.07 -9.38 0.27
CA ILE A 136 -13.23 -8.19 0.48
C ILE A 136 -14.02 -6.88 0.67
N TRP A 137 -15.35 -6.93 0.70
CA TRP A 137 -16.22 -5.76 0.87
C TRP A 137 -16.67 -5.60 2.32
N THR A 138 -17.06 -6.68 3.00
CA THR A 138 -17.67 -6.58 4.33
C THR A 138 -16.97 -7.40 5.42
N THR A 139 -16.25 -8.45 5.05
CA THR A 139 -15.63 -9.40 5.98
C THR A 139 -14.18 -9.02 6.28
N LYS A 140 -13.92 -8.55 7.51
CA LYS A 140 -12.55 -8.15 7.92
C LYS A 140 -11.52 -9.29 7.83
N PRO A 141 -11.82 -10.54 8.20
CA PRO A 141 -10.92 -11.67 7.96
C PRO A 141 -10.40 -11.71 6.52
N ASP A 142 -11.28 -11.69 5.53
CA ASP A 142 -10.93 -11.74 4.12
C ASP A 142 -10.21 -10.49 3.65
N VAL A 143 -10.64 -9.30 4.10
CA VAL A 143 -9.97 -8.03 3.78
C VAL A 143 -8.51 -8.06 4.23
N PHE A 144 -8.24 -8.44 5.48
CA PHE A 144 -6.88 -8.44 6.00
C PHE A 144 -6.04 -9.59 5.44
N ALA A 145 -6.61 -10.79 5.33
CA ALA A 145 -5.90 -11.93 4.76
C ALA A 145 -5.57 -11.72 3.27
N SER A 146 -6.50 -11.16 2.49
CA SER A 146 -6.27 -10.85 1.07
C SER A 146 -5.18 -9.79 0.90
N ALA A 147 -5.22 -8.72 1.70
CA ALA A 147 -4.18 -7.68 1.69
C ALA A 147 -2.81 -8.25 2.09
N ALA A 148 -2.76 -9.07 3.15
CA ALA A 148 -1.53 -9.68 3.62
C ALA A 148 -0.97 -10.70 2.62
N ASN A 149 -1.83 -11.53 2.04
CA ASN A 149 -1.46 -12.49 1.00
C ASN A 149 -0.86 -11.78 -0.22
N TYR A 150 -1.48 -10.69 -0.69
CA TYR A 150 -0.93 -9.88 -1.78
C TYR A 150 0.49 -9.41 -1.44
N LEU A 151 0.69 -8.75 -0.30
CA LEU A 151 2.00 -8.22 0.10
C LEU A 151 3.04 -9.34 0.25
N SER A 152 2.67 -10.44 0.91
CA SER A 152 3.53 -11.62 1.10
C SER A 152 3.97 -12.22 -0.24
N ARG A 153 3.03 -12.41 -1.19
CA ARG A 153 3.31 -12.95 -2.52
C ARG A 153 4.21 -12.05 -3.37
N TYR A 154 4.23 -10.75 -3.10
CA TYR A 154 5.17 -9.81 -3.72
C TYR A 154 6.51 -9.68 -2.99
N GLY A 155 6.74 -10.49 -1.96
CA GLY A 155 8.01 -10.59 -1.26
C GLY A 155 8.14 -9.64 -0.07
N TRP A 156 7.04 -9.32 0.61
CA TRP A 156 7.09 -8.59 1.89
C TRP A 156 7.95 -9.34 2.92
N ARG A 157 8.75 -8.59 3.69
CA ARG A 157 9.63 -9.10 4.73
C ARG A 157 9.20 -8.58 6.10
N GLY A 158 8.69 -9.46 6.96
CA GLY A 158 8.09 -9.07 8.25
C GLY A 158 9.08 -8.56 9.31
N ASP A 159 10.36 -8.85 9.12
CA ASP A 159 11.51 -8.40 9.91
C ASP A 159 12.07 -7.05 9.42
N GLU A 160 11.66 -6.58 8.25
CA GLU A 160 12.09 -5.31 7.67
C GLU A 160 11.01 -4.21 7.80
N ARG A 161 11.46 -2.96 8.00
CA ARG A 161 10.61 -1.77 7.83
C ARG A 161 10.47 -1.42 6.34
N TRP A 162 9.53 -0.54 6.02
CA TRP A 162 9.37 -0.03 4.66
C TRP A 162 10.59 0.80 4.21
N GLY A 163 11.13 1.61 5.12
CA GLY A 163 12.22 2.54 4.86
C GLY A 163 12.48 3.43 6.07
N ARG A 164 13.23 4.52 5.87
CA ARG A 164 13.47 5.54 6.91
C ARG A 164 13.70 6.92 6.30
N ALA A 165 13.37 7.96 7.06
CA ALA A 165 13.77 9.32 6.72
C ALA A 165 15.27 9.53 6.99
N VAL A 166 15.95 10.24 6.10
CA VAL A 166 17.39 10.51 6.18
C VAL A 166 17.70 11.98 5.91
N LYS A 167 18.91 12.40 6.25
CA LYS A 167 19.48 13.68 5.89
C LYS A 167 20.62 13.46 4.88
N LEU A 168 20.61 14.24 3.82
CA LEU A 168 21.69 14.25 2.82
C LEU A 168 22.72 15.32 3.18
N PRO A 169 24.03 15.08 2.95
CA PRO A 169 25.06 16.10 3.10
C PRO A 169 24.89 17.20 2.05
N SER A 170 25.54 18.36 2.29
CA SER A 170 25.57 19.43 1.29
C SER A 170 26.26 18.95 0.01
N GLY A 171 25.74 19.33 -1.16
CA GLY A 171 26.32 18.94 -2.45
C GLY A 171 26.14 17.46 -2.83
N PHE A 172 25.28 16.72 -2.13
CA PHE A 172 25.04 15.30 -2.42
C PHE A 172 24.58 15.06 -3.88
N ASP A 173 25.13 14.02 -4.52
CA ASP A 173 24.75 13.65 -5.89
C ASP A 173 23.33 13.07 -5.96
N ILE A 174 22.38 13.92 -6.33
CA ILE A 174 20.96 13.55 -6.46
C ILE A 174 20.68 12.61 -7.66
N ASN A 175 21.65 12.34 -8.53
CA ASN A 175 21.47 11.36 -9.62
C ASN A 175 21.42 9.93 -9.09
N LEU A 176 21.90 9.69 -7.86
CA LEU A 176 21.80 8.41 -7.17
C LEU A 176 20.37 8.10 -6.67
N GLN A 177 19.41 9.01 -6.87
CA GLN A 177 18.02 8.79 -6.48
C GLN A 177 17.30 7.74 -7.35
N GLY A 178 16.23 7.18 -6.80
CA GLY A 178 15.34 6.24 -7.47
C GLY A 178 15.72 4.78 -7.24
N LEU A 179 14.89 3.89 -7.77
CA LEU A 179 14.94 2.46 -7.45
C LEU A 179 16.04 1.67 -8.18
N LYS A 180 16.77 2.31 -9.10
CA LYS A 180 17.87 1.67 -9.85
C LYS A 180 19.12 1.52 -9.00
N VAL A 181 19.46 2.54 -8.22
CA VAL A 181 20.56 2.48 -7.25
C VAL A 181 20.05 1.77 -6.00
N ASN A 182 20.63 0.62 -5.69
CA ASN A 182 20.21 -0.23 -4.58
C ASN A 182 21.45 -0.80 -3.87
N ILE A 183 22.05 0.05 -3.04
CA ILE A 183 23.29 -0.23 -2.30
C ILE A 183 22.98 -0.38 -0.81
N THR A 184 23.93 -0.90 -0.05
CA THR A 184 23.81 -1.16 1.38
C THR A 184 23.66 0.13 2.20
N ILE A 185 23.12 0.03 3.42
CA ILE A 185 23.10 1.15 4.37
C ILE A 185 24.52 1.63 4.67
N ARG A 186 25.49 0.71 4.80
CA ARG A 186 26.91 1.00 4.98
C ARG A 186 27.45 1.88 3.84
N GLU A 187 27.15 1.55 2.59
CA GLU A 187 27.56 2.35 1.43
C GLU A 187 26.88 3.73 1.40
N TRP A 188 25.59 3.83 1.75
CA TRP A 188 24.94 5.14 1.90
C TRP A 188 25.58 6.00 3.00
N ALA A 189 25.98 5.38 4.12
CA ALA A 189 26.68 6.06 5.20
C ALA A 189 28.05 6.58 4.74
N ALA A 190 28.78 5.79 3.95
CA ALA A 190 30.05 6.21 3.33
C ALA A 190 29.89 7.39 2.36
N LEU A 191 28.71 7.54 1.75
CA LEU A 191 28.33 8.72 0.95
C LEU A 191 27.87 9.94 1.80
N GLY A 192 27.99 9.85 3.13
CA GLY A 192 27.66 10.93 4.06
C GLY A 192 26.17 11.05 4.42
N VAL A 193 25.33 10.09 4.02
CA VAL A 193 23.92 10.06 4.41
C VAL A 193 23.80 9.72 5.90
N THR A 194 22.99 10.50 6.63
CA THR A 194 22.77 10.31 8.07
C THR A 194 21.29 10.09 8.38
N MET A 195 20.99 9.67 9.62
CA MET A 195 19.62 9.72 10.12
C MET A 195 19.11 11.17 10.13
N ARG A 196 17.78 11.34 10.17
CA ARG A 196 17.15 12.67 10.05
C ARG A 196 17.60 13.65 11.15
N ASP A 197 17.92 13.15 12.33
CA ASP A 197 18.46 13.90 13.48
C ASP A 197 19.97 14.16 13.40
N GLY A 198 20.65 13.65 12.36
CA GLY A 198 22.09 13.78 12.16
C GLY A 198 22.92 12.64 12.73
N ALA A 199 22.32 11.69 13.44
CA ALA A 199 23.06 10.54 13.96
C ALA A 199 23.50 9.58 12.82
N PRO A 200 24.57 8.79 13.03
CA PRO A 200 25.04 7.83 12.02
C PRO A 200 23.96 6.84 11.60
N LEU A 201 23.97 6.44 10.32
CA LEU A 201 23.20 5.27 9.89
C LEU A 201 23.73 4.00 10.57
N PRO A 202 22.88 2.99 10.84
CA PRO A 202 23.32 1.74 11.43
C PRO A 202 24.26 1.01 10.46
N ASP A 203 25.26 0.34 11.01
CA ASP A 203 26.16 -0.47 10.21
C ASP A 203 25.43 -1.74 9.73
N SER A 204 25.10 -1.81 8.44
CA SER A 204 24.23 -2.85 7.91
C SER A 204 24.37 -3.03 6.40
N ASP A 205 24.36 -4.29 5.97
CA ASP A 205 24.37 -4.68 4.56
C ASP A 205 22.95 -4.72 3.94
N LEU A 206 21.93 -4.25 4.67
CA LEU A 206 20.58 -4.12 4.14
C LEU A 206 20.59 -3.15 2.96
N LYS A 207 20.02 -3.56 1.82
CA LYS A 207 19.99 -2.72 0.61
C LYS A 207 18.83 -1.72 0.65
N ALA A 208 19.12 -0.51 0.19
CA ALA A 208 18.15 0.58 0.10
C ALA A 208 18.36 1.45 -1.13
N SER A 209 17.29 2.14 -1.52
CA SER A 209 17.31 3.18 -2.56
C SER A 209 16.97 4.54 -1.99
N LEU A 210 17.67 5.58 -2.44
CA LEU A 210 17.34 6.95 -2.11
C LEU A 210 16.07 7.39 -2.84
N ILE A 211 15.07 7.84 -2.09
CA ILE A 211 13.80 8.34 -2.60
C ILE A 211 13.66 9.82 -2.25
N LEU A 212 13.51 10.64 -3.29
CA LEU A 212 13.22 12.06 -3.18
C LEU A 212 11.82 12.32 -3.76
N PRO A 213 10.79 12.58 -2.92
CA PRO A 213 9.45 12.90 -3.41
C PRO A 213 9.41 14.27 -4.11
N THR A 214 10.34 15.16 -3.81
CA THR A 214 10.46 16.47 -4.47
C THR A 214 11.89 16.67 -4.97
N LYS A 215 12.04 17.31 -6.14
CA LYS A 215 13.36 17.59 -6.74
C LYS A 215 14.08 18.78 -6.11
N LYS A 216 13.35 19.67 -5.44
CA LYS A 216 13.88 20.88 -4.79
C LYS A 216 13.81 20.66 -3.28
N GLY A 217 14.98 20.53 -2.63
CA GLY A 217 15.17 20.53 -1.17
C GLY A 217 13.94 20.10 -0.35
N GLY A 218 13.78 18.79 -0.15
CA GLY A 218 12.66 18.21 0.58
C GLY A 218 13.05 16.96 1.35
N PRO A 219 12.09 16.26 1.98
CA PRO A 219 12.40 15.12 2.81
C PRO A 219 12.99 13.98 1.98
N ALA A 220 14.13 13.45 2.40
CA ALA A 220 14.77 12.30 1.79
C ALA A 220 14.46 11.01 2.57
N TYR A 221 14.34 9.89 1.86
CA TYR A 221 14.11 8.59 2.47
C TYR A 221 15.02 7.54 1.87
N LEU A 222 15.46 6.58 2.67
CA LEU A 222 15.97 5.30 2.17
C LEU A 222 14.82 4.30 2.17
N GLY A 223 14.39 3.87 0.98
CA GLY A 223 13.34 2.86 0.77
C GLY A 223 13.94 1.47 0.64
N TYR A 224 13.42 0.50 1.40
CA TYR A 224 13.91 -0.89 1.46
C TYR A 224 13.12 -1.81 0.53
N ASN A 225 13.27 -3.12 0.71
CA ASN A 225 12.48 -4.10 -0.03
C ASN A 225 10.97 -3.84 0.13
N ASN A 226 10.50 -3.66 1.37
CA ASN A 226 9.08 -3.41 1.63
C ASN A 226 8.56 -2.12 0.98
N TYR A 227 9.38 -1.08 0.79
CA TYR A 227 9.00 0.08 -0.03
C TYR A 227 8.67 -0.30 -1.48
N ARG A 228 9.48 -1.18 -2.08
CA ARG A 228 9.28 -1.69 -3.44
C ARG A 228 8.02 -2.54 -3.53
N VAL A 229 7.70 -3.29 -2.47
CA VAL A 229 6.45 -4.06 -2.36
C VAL A 229 5.24 -3.13 -2.28
N ILE A 230 5.27 -2.04 -1.50
CA ILE A 230 4.19 -1.04 -1.50
C ILE A 230 3.97 -0.46 -2.90
N LEU A 231 5.03 -0.25 -3.67
CA LEU A 231 4.92 0.22 -5.06
C LEU A 231 4.29 -0.79 -6.03
N LYS A 232 4.20 -2.08 -5.67
CA LYS A 232 3.42 -3.07 -6.44
C LYS A 232 1.92 -2.85 -6.26
N TRP A 233 1.50 -2.48 -5.04
CA TRP A 233 0.12 -2.12 -4.73
C TRP A 233 -0.30 -0.84 -5.48
N ASN A 234 0.52 0.22 -5.38
CA ASN A 234 0.29 1.47 -6.09
C ASN A 234 1.63 2.10 -6.50
N ARG A 235 1.82 2.32 -7.82
CA ARG A 235 3.07 2.81 -8.42
C ARG A 235 3.32 4.31 -8.20
N SER A 236 3.09 4.81 -6.99
CA SER A 236 3.29 6.20 -6.60
C SER A 236 4.20 6.31 -5.39
N HIS A 237 5.30 7.06 -5.52
CA HIS A 237 6.20 7.33 -4.40
C HIS A 237 5.49 8.08 -3.25
N TYR A 238 4.55 8.96 -3.58
CA TYR A 238 3.76 9.70 -2.58
C TYR A 238 2.90 8.72 -1.76
N TYR A 239 2.25 7.79 -2.44
CA TYR A 239 1.45 6.74 -1.81
C TYR A 239 2.32 5.86 -0.91
N ALA A 240 3.45 5.36 -1.43
CA ALA A 240 4.30 4.46 -0.67
C ALA A 240 4.88 5.10 0.59
N ILE A 241 5.29 6.37 0.50
CA ILE A 241 5.74 7.14 1.67
C ILE A 241 4.57 7.39 2.64
N ALA A 242 3.36 7.68 2.14
CA ALA A 242 2.20 7.91 3.00
C ALA A 242 1.79 6.65 3.77
N VAL A 243 1.74 5.48 3.13
CA VAL A 243 1.45 4.19 3.80
C VAL A 243 2.52 3.89 4.84
N GLY A 244 3.80 3.99 4.47
CA GLY A 244 4.91 3.74 5.38
C GLY A 244 4.88 4.64 6.62
N ARG A 245 4.77 5.96 6.41
CA ARG A 245 4.69 6.94 7.52
C ARG A 245 3.42 6.77 8.35
N LEU A 246 2.29 6.42 7.74
CA LEU A 246 1.06 6.17 8.49
C LEU A 246 1.23 4.93 9.39
N ALA A 247 1.84 3.86 8.88
CA ALA A 247 2.13 2.66 9.64
C ALA A 247 3.05 2.96 10.84
N ASP A 248 4.13 3.73 10.64
CA ASP A 248 5.04 4.15 11.72
C ASP A 248 4.28 4.92 12.82
N ARG A 249 3.46 5.92 12.42
CA ARG A 249 2.68 6.72 13.36
C ARG A 249 1.59 5.92 14.07
N ILE A 250 1.01 4.92 13.41
CA ILE A 250 0.05 3.99 14.04
C ILE A 250 0.75 3.13 15.09
N ALA A 251 1.97 2.65 14.81
CA ALA A 251 2.77 1.86 15.75
C ALA A 251 3.29 2.67 16.95
N GLY A 252 3.31 4.01 16.84
CA GLY A 252 3.79 4.90 17.92
C GLY A 252 5.21 5.42 17.72
N ASN A 253 5.78 5.22 16.53
CA ASN A 253 7.11 5.67 16.13
C ASN A 253 7.09 7.06 15.45
#